data_AF-A0A956B926-F1
#
_entry.id   AF-A0A956B926-F1
#
_cell.length_a   1.000
_cell.length_b   1.000
_cell.length_c   1.000
_cell.angle_alpha   90.00
_cell.angle_beta   90.00
_cell.angle_gamma   90.00
#
_symmetry.space_group_name_H-M   'P 1'
#
loop_
_entity.id
_entity.type
_entity.pdbx_description
1 polymer ?
#
loop_
_entity_poly.entity_id
_entity_poly.type
_entity_poly.pdbx_seq_one_letter_code
_entity_poly.pdbx_strand_id
1 'polypeptide(L)'
;MSRIDQMDLRGGSFHIDRHNYQPERHLVIPQTSPHQALRSGDLVVARVTPELEAGQAAPADLLVLVDTSASRALGFQDQVNLLPRLFQQLPGVKELTVAAFDQEVVEIYRGAPDGFDPGALLRRHPLGATDMAGALSWAAAQKTHTRLLLITDGISTAGSSEWTRRLRGSSLKRLDVIA
;
A
#
# COMPACT_ATOMS: atom_id res chain seq x y z
N MET A 1 43.08 9.05 31.50
CA MET A 1 43.33 9.20 30.06
C MET A 1 43.67 7.84 29.49
N SER A 2 42.77 7.24 28.70
CA SER A 2 43.16 6.30 27.65
C SER A 2 42.05 6.29 26.60
N ARG A 3 42.45 6.57 25.36
CA ARG A 3 41.62 6.77 24.17
C ARG A 3 41.34 5.38 23.60
N ILE A 4 40.08 4.99 23.40
CA ILE A 4 39.76 3.82 22.60
C ILE A 4 39.34 4.33 21.23
N ASP A 5 40.22 4.06 20.27
CA ASP A 5 40.09 4.44 18.88
C ASP A 5 38.80 3.88 18.26
N GLN A 6 38.20 4.73 17.44
CA GLN A 6 37.19 4.38 16.45
C GLN A 6 37.83 3.36 15.47
N MET A 7 37.52 2.08 15.60
CA MET A 7 37.98 1.05 14.66
C MET A 7 37.05 0.98 13.46
N ASP A 8 37.57 1.37 12.28
CA ASP A 8 36.97 1.13 10.97
C ASP A 8 37.06 -0.38 10.65
N LEU A 9 35.92 -1.06 10.58
CA LEU A 9 35.85 -2.50 10.36
C LEU A 9 35.31 -2.80 8.97
N ARG A 10 36.22 -3.00 8.01
CA ARG A 10 35.91 -3.56 6.70
C ARG A 10 35.98 -5.10 6.78
N GLY A 11 34.83 -5.76 6.79
CA GLY A 11 34.69 -7.15 6.29
C GLY A 11 35.18 -8.33 7.14
N GLY A 12 35.23 -8.24 8.48
CA GLY A 12 35.60 -9.36 9.36
C GLY A 12 34.44 -9.92 10.19
N SER A 13 34.47 -11.22 10.50
CA SER A 13 33.58 -11.83 11.49
C SER A 13 33.89 -11.30 12.90
N PHE A 14 32.85 -10.94 13.64
CA PHE A 14 32.95 -10.47 15.02
C PHE A 14 32.63 -11.60 15.99
N HIS A 15 33.53 -11.87 16.94
CA HIS A 15 33.30 -12.85 18.01
C HIS A 15 33.54 -12.17 19.36
N ILE A 16 32.48 -12.00 20.14
CA ILE A 16 32.57 -11.64 21.56
C ILE A 16 32.16 -12.87 22.36
N ASP A 17 33.06 -13.29 23.26
CA ASP A 17 32.77 -14.26 24.29
C ASP A 17 33.13 -13.64 25.65
N ARG A 18 32.13 -13.44 26.50
CA ARG A 18 32.31 -12.94 27.88
C ARG A 18 31.32 -13.64 28.82
N HIS A 19 31.86 -14.27 29.85
CA HIS A 19 31.08 -14.86 30.94
C HIS A 19 31.02 -13.93 32.14
N ASN A 20 29.91 -13.97 32.89
CA ASN A 20 29.66 -13.16 34.10
C ASN A 20 29.82 -11.64 33.89
N TYR A 21 29.52 -11.16 32.69
CA TYR A 21 29.59 -9.75 32.33
C TYR A 21 28.22 -9.08 32.54
N GLN A 22 28.19 -7.99 33.29
CA GLN A 22 27.01 -7.14 33.43
C GLN A 22 27.09 -6.02 32.37
N PRO A 23 26.15 -5.97 31.39
CA PRO A 23 26.22 -4.94 30.35
C PRO A 23 25.92 -3.55 30.91
N GLU A 24 26.91 -2.68 30.90
CA GLU A 24 26.77 -1.28 31.32
C GLU A 24 26.34 -0.35 30.17
N ARG A 25 26.31 -0.86 28.93
CA ARG A 25 25.97 -0.11 27.72
C ARG A 25 25.49 -1.02 26.58
N HIS A 26 24.86 -0.43 25.58
CA HIS A 26 24.43 -1.13 24.38
C HIS A 26 25.63 -1.61 23.54
N LEU A 27 25.51 -2.81 22.99
CA LEU A 27 26.38 -3.29 21.92
C LEU A 27 25.83 -2.76 20.60
N VAL A 28 26.60 -1.93 19.90
CA VAL A 28 26.25 -1.40 18.58
C VAL A 28 27.21 -2.02 17.56
N ILE A 29 26.65 -2.73 16.58
CA ILE A 29 27.41 -3.28 15.45
C ILE A 29 27.07 -2.42 14.23
N PRO A 30 27.92 -1.45 13.85
CA PRO A 30 27.67 -0.65 12.64
C PRO A 30 27.86 -1.55 11.41
N GLN A 31 26.77 -1.86 10.71
CA GLN A 31 26.85 -2.53 9.42
C GLN A 31 27.03 -1.49 8.31
N THR A 32 28.24 -1.38 7.76
CA THR A 32 28.54 -0.61 6.53
C THR A 32 28.36 -1.47 5.28
N SER A 33 27.34 -2.32 5.28
CA SER A 33 27.04 -3.18 4.14
C SER A 33 26.18 -2.38 3.14
N PRO A 34 26.66 -2.13 1.91
CA PRO A 34 25.79 -1.68 0.82
C PRO A 34 24.85 -2.80 0.33
N HIS A 35 24.91 -4.00 0.94
CA HIS A 35 24.13 -5.14 0.50
C HIS A 35 22.64 -4.85 0.64
N GLN A 36 22.03 -4.57 -0.50
CA GLN A 36 20.60 -4.44 -0.72
C GLN A 36 19.90 -5.80 -0.61
N ALA A 37 20.54 -6.85 -0.07
CA ALA A 37 19.88 -8.13 0.12
C ALA A 37 20.49 -8.98 1.26
N LEU A 38 19.64 -9.76 1.92
CA LEU A 38 19.98 -10.80 2.89
C LEU A 38 19.55 -12.16 2.32
N ARG A 39 20.34 -13.20 2.53
CA ARG A 39 19.97 -14.59 2.19
C ARG A 39 20.15 -15.50 3.40
N SER A 40 19.18 -16.37 3.64
CA SER A 40 19.27 -17.46 4.61
C SER A 40 18.62 -18.71 4.03
N GLY A 41 19.43 -19.73 3.72
CA GLY A 41 18.97 -20.93 3.02
C GLY A 41 18.35 -20.59 1.66
N ASP A 42 17.06 -20.86 1.53
CA ASP A 42 16.25 -20.60 0.32
C ASP A 42 15.49 -19.26 0.36
N LEU A 43 15.66 -18.48 1.42
CA LEU A 43 15.02 -17.17 1.57
C LEU A 43 15.96 -16.04 1.17
N VAL A 44 15.45 -15.09 0.40
CA VAL A 44 16.13 -13.85 0.03
C VAL A 44 15.24 -12.65 0.37
N VAL A 45 15.80 -11.66 1.04
CA VAL A 45 15.21 -10.33 1.22
C VAL A 45 16.04 -9.38 0.38
N ALA A 46 15.43 -8.59 -0.50
CA ALA A 46 16.14 -7.58 -1.29
C ALA A 46 15.41 -6.23 -1.27
N ARG A 47 16.15 -5.13 -1.14
CA ARG A 47 15.66 -3.76 -1.24
C ARG A 47 15.80 -3.30 -2.70
N VAL A 48 14.67 -3.18 -3.38
CA VAL A 48 14.61 -2.57 -4.72
C VAL A 48 14.25 -1.10 -4.57
N THR A 49 15.12 -0.21 -5.04
CA THR A 49 14.83 1.23 -5.14
C THR A 49 14.82 1.60 -6.62
N PRO A 50 13.64 1.67 -7.28
CA PRO A 50 13.59 1.95 -8.70
C PRO A 50 13.98 3.42 -8.97
N GLU A 51 14.84 3.64 -9.95
CA GLU A 51 15.05 4.97 -10.53
C GLU A 51 13.88 5.25 -11.48
N LEU A 52 12.96 6.12 -11.03
CA LEU A 52 11.82 6.57 -11.82
C LEU A 52 12.06 8.01 -12.23
N GLU A 53 11.98 8.29 -13.53
CA GLU A 53 11.82 9.66 -14.03
C GLU A 53 10.61 10.28 -13.32
N ALA A 54 10.83 11.37 -12.58
CA ALA A 54 9.81 12.06 -11.81
C ALA A 54 8.85 12.83 -12.74
N GLY A 55 8.06 12.11 -13.53
CA GLY A 55 6.88 12.66 -14.19
C GLY A 55 5.69 12.53 -13.25
N GLN A 56 5.11 13.66 -12.82
CA GLN A 56 3.79 13.67 -12.20
C GLN A 56 2.75 13.18 -13.22
N ALA A 57 2.56 11.86 -13.32
CA ALA A 57 1.40 11.27 -13.96
C ALA A 57 0.23 11.33 -12.96
N ALA A 58 -0.25 12.54 -12.66
CA ALA A 58 -1.59 12.67 -12.10
C ALA A 58 -2.55 12.13 -13.18
N PRO A 59 -3.28 11.04 -12.90
CA PRO A 59 -4.08 10.40 -13.94
C PRO A 59 -5.23 11.36 -14.30
N ALA A 60 -5.65 11.38 -15.56
CA ALA A 60 -6.87 12.08 -15.94
C ALA A 60 -8.12 11.36 -15.38
N ASP A 61 -7.99 10.05 -15.15
CA ASP A 61 -9.05 9.13 -14.78
C ASP A 61 -8.64 8.30 -13.55
N LEU A 62 -9.48 8.26 -12.52
CA LEU A 62 -9.22 7.53 -11.27
C LEU A 62 -10.40 6.65 -10.89
N LEU A 63 -10.16 5.35 -10.82
CA LEU A 63 -11.08 4.39 -10.23
C LEU A 63 -10.70 4.16 -8.77
N VAL A 64 -11.64 4.30 -7.85
CA VAL A 64 -11.44 4.09 -6.41
C VAL A 64 -12.34 2.96 -5.94
N LEU A 65 -11.74 1.93 -5.35
CA LEU A 65 -12.44 0.85 -4.67
C LEU A 65 -12.29 1.03 -3.16
N VAL A 66 -13.41 1.25 -2.48
CA VAL A 66 -13.47 1.41 -1.02
C VAL A 66 -14.00 0.13 -0.41
N ASP A 67 -13.19 -0.51 0.42
CA ASP A 67 -13.59 -1.70 1.17
C ASP A 67 -14.61 -1.31 2.24
N THR A 68 -15.82 -1.88 2.13
CA THR A 68 -16.93 -1.73 3.07
C THR A 68 -17.21 -3.05 3.79
N SER A 69 -16.21 -3.91 3.97
CA SER A 69 -16.34 -5.12 4.78
C SER A 69 -16.42 -4.81 6.28
N ALA A 70 -17.01 -5.73 7.05
CA ALA A 70 -17.26 -5.56 8.48
C ALA A 70 -15.99 -5.30 9.32
N SER A 71 -14.82 -5.78 8.89
CA SER A 71 -13.53 -5.52 9.58
C SER A 71 -13.16 -4.03 9.60
N ARG A 72 -13.78 -3.22 8.72
CA ARG A 72 -13.58 -1.77 8.63
C ARG A 72 -14.41 -0.96 9.60
N ALA A 73 -15.37 -1.56 10.31
CA ALA A 73 -16.35 -0.82 11.13
C ALA A 73 -15.72 0.20 12.10
N LEU A 74 -14.54 -0.11 12.64
CA LEU A 74 -13.79 0.85 13.46
C LEU A 74 -12.97 1.80 12.56
N GLY A 75 -13.27 3.10 12.62
CA GLY A 75 -12.54 4.12 11.86
C GLY A 75 -13.01 4.34 10.42
N PHE A 76 -13.99 3.55 9.93
CA PHE A 76 -14.57 3.72 8.58
C PHE A 76 -15.05 5.15 8.32
N GLN A 77 -15.77 5.73 9.27
CA GLN A 77 -16.32 7.08 9.12
C GLN A 77 -15.21 8.12 8.95
N ASP A 78 -14.16 8.04 9.76
CA ASP A 78 -13.02 8.97 9.66
C ASP A 78 -12.30 8.82 8.32
N GLN A 79 -12.10 7.59 7.85
CA GLN A 79 -11.47 7.33 6.56
C GLN A 79 -12.31 7.84 5.38
N VAL A 80 -13.62 7.60 5.39
CA VAL A 80 -14.55 8.09 4.36
C VAL A 80 -14.57 9.63 4.34
N ASN A 81 -14.52 10.28 5.50
CA ASN A 81 -14.47 11.73 5.61
C ASN A 81 -13.18 12.37 5.09
N LEU A 82 -12.10 11.60 4.96
CA LEU A 82 -10.83 12.07 4.39
C LEU A 82 -10.81 12.03 2.85
N LEU A 83 -11.67 11.22 2.22
CA LEU A 83 -11.68 11.04 0.76
C LEU A 83 -11.85 12.34 -0.03
N PRO A 84 -12.77 13.28 0.33
CA PRO A 84 -12.88 14.54 -0.40
C PRO A 84 -11.59 15.36 -0.36
N ARG A 85 -10.90 15.38 0.78
CA ARG A 85 -9.62 16.09 0.93
C ARG A 85 -8.52 15.42 0.10
N LEU A 86 -8.49 14.09 0.07
CA LEU A 86 -7.57 13.34 -0.78
C LEU A 86 -7.79 13.69 -2.26
N PHE A 87 -9.04 13.69 -2.72
CA PHE A 87 -9.35 13.98 -4.12
C PHE A 87 -9.03 15.42 -4.52
N GLN A 88 -9.19 16.40 -3.60
CA GLN A 88 -8.74 17.78 -3.81
C GLN A 88 -7.21 17.90 -3.98
N GLN A 89 -6.44 16.97 -3.41
CA GLN A 89 -4.98 16.93 -3.56
C GLN A 89 -4.52 16.26 -4.87
N LEU A 90 -5.44 15.85 -5.74
CA LEU A 90 -5.15 15.20 -7.02
C LEU A 90 -5.60 16.09 -8.21
N PRO A 91 -4.94 17.23 -8.47
CA PRO A 91 -5.40 18.25 -9.43
C PRO A 91 -5.42 17.82 -10.90
N GLY A 92 -4.89 16.64 -11.24
CA GLY A 92 -4.93 16.09 -12.60
C GLY A 92 -6.17 15.23 -12.90
N VAL A 93 -6.91 14.82 -11.87
CA VAL A 93 -8.08 13.92 -12.02
C VAL A 93 -9.26 14.72 -12.54
N LYS A 94 -9.78 14.31 -13.69
CA LYS A 94 -10.98 14.88 -14.33
C LYS A 94 -12.18 13.95 -14.21
N GLU A 95 -11.93 12.64 -14.28
CA GLU A 95 -12.95 11.61 -14.14
C GLU A 95 -12.63 10.74 -12.92
N LEU A 96 -13.57 10.73 -11.98
CA LEU A 96 -13.53 9.94 -10.77
C LEU A 96 -14.69 8.95 -10.79
N THR A 97 -14.39 7.66 -10.62
CA THR A 97 -15.37 6.66 -10.26
C THR A 97 -15.04 6.11 -8.88
N VAL A 98 -15.99 6.15 -7.96
CA VAL A 98 -15.88 5.56 -6.62
C VAL A 98 -16.88 4.43 -6.51
N ALA A 99 -16.41 3.24 -6.16
CA ALA A 99 -17.25 2.10 -5.85
C ALA A 99 -16.92 1.55 -4.46
N ALA A 100 -17.97 1.16 -3.74
CA ALA A 100 -17.85 0.39 -2.53
C ALA A 100 -17.80 -1.10 -2.87
N PHE A 101 -17.04 -1.88 -2.11
CA PHE A 101 -17.09 -3.33 -2.24
C PHE A 101 -17.07 -4.04 -0.90
N ASP A 102 -17.86 -5.10 -0.82
CA ASP A 102 -17.85 -6.10 0.23
C ASP A 102 -18.11 -7.46 -0.43
N GLN A 103 -19.30 -8.03 -0.33
CA GLN A 103 -19.72 -9.23 -1.06
C GLN A 103 -20.20 -8.91 -2.48
N GLU A 104 -20.49 -7.64 -2.75
CA GLU A 104 -20.82 -7.11 -4.06
C GLU A 104 -20.02 -5.82 -4.31
N VAL A 105 -20.02 -5.35 -5.56
CA VAL A 105 -19.42 -4.07 -5.94
C VAL A 105 -20.53 -3.12 -6.37
N VAL A 106 -20.60 -1.95 -5.74
CA VAL A 106 -21.60 -0.93 -6.04
C VAL A 106 -20.92 0.38 -6.37
N GLU A 107 -21.16 0.88 -7.57
CA GLU A 107 -20.74 2.22 -7.97
C GLU A 107 -21.52 3.26 -7.15
N ILE A 108 -20.80 4.08 -6.40
CA ILE A 108 -21.33 5.10 -5.51
C ILE A 108 -21.34 6.47 -6.19
N TYR A 109 -20.33 6.71 -7.03
CA TYR A 109 -20.15 7.99 -7.68
C TYR A 109 -19.41 7.85 -9.00
N ARG A 110 -19.80 8.67 -9.97
CA ARG A 110 -19.10 8.89 -11.24
C ARG A 110 -19.24 10.35 -11.66
N GLY A 111 -18.11 11.02 -11.85
CA GLY A 111 -18.09 12.43 -12.24
C GLY A 111 -16.77 13.12 -11.92
N ALA A 112 -16.80 14.44 -11.83
CA ALA A 112 -15.62 15.21 -11.42
C ALA A 112 -15.32 15.03 -9.91
N PRO A 113 -14.07 15.14 -9.45
CA PRO A 113 -13.71 14.92 -8.05
C PRO A 113 -14.45 15.81 -7.02
N ASP A 114 -14.82 17.03 -7.41
CA ASP A 114 -15.49 18.02 -6.57
C ASP A 114 -16.96 17.69 -6.28
N GLY A 115 -17.60 16.91 -7.13
CA GLY A 115 -18.99 16.46 -6.95
C GLY A 115 -19.15 15.24 -6.03
N PHE A 116 -18.07 14.66 -5.52
CA PHE A 116 -18.13 13.46 -4.69
C PHE A 116 -18.70 13.76 -3.29
N ASP A 117 -19.83 13.11 -2.95
CA ASP A 117 -20.43 13.12 -1.61
C ASP A 117 -20.02 11.86 -0.81
N PRO A 118 -19.22 11.99 0.27
CA PRO A 118 -18.84 10.85 1.11
C PRO A 118 -20.04 10.24 1.86
N GLY A 119 -21.15 10.97 2.02
CA GLY A 119 -22.36 10.49 2.67
C GLY A 119 -22.95 9.24 2.00
N ALA A 120 -22.72 9.06 0.70
CA ALA A 120 -23.18 7.88 -0.02
C ALA A 120 -22.48 6.59 0.41
N LEU A 121 -21.20 6.66 0.80
CA LEU A 121 -20.47 5.53 1.38
C LEU A 121 -20.94 5.23 2.80
N LEU A 122 -21.16 6.27 3.61
CA LEU A 122 -21.59 6.12 5.01
C LEU A 122 -22.96 5.43 5.11
N ARG A 123 -23.87 5.69 4.18
CA ARG A 123 -25.21 5.07 4.15
C ARG A 123 -25.16 3.54 3.95
N ARG A 124 -24.14 3.01 3.25
CA ARG A 124 -24.05 1.58 2.94
C ARG A 124 -23.80 0.70 4.18
N HIS A 125 -23.09 1.22 5.18
CA HIS A 125 -22.62 0.51 6.39
C HIS A 125 -21.72 -0.72 6.11
N PRO A 126 -20.61 -0.90 6.83
CA PRO A 126 -19.73 -2.04 6.62
C PRO A 126 -20.29 -3.31 7.26
N LEU A 127 -20.98 -4.15 6.49
CA LEU A 127 -21.70 -5.33 7.03
C LEU A 127 -21.34 -6.67 6.35
N GLY A 128 -20.58 -6.65 5.26
CA GLY A 128 -20.27 -7.85 4.48
C GLY A 128 -18.87 -8.43 4.73
N ALA A 129 -18.65 -9.65 4.23
CA ALA A 129 -17.30 -10.20 4.04
C ALA A 129 -16.62 -9.56 2.82
N THR A 130 -15.30 -9.59 2.77
CA THR A 130 -14.50 -9.01 1.66
C THR A 130 -14.43 -9.97 0.46
N ASP A 131 -15.04 -9.61 -0.67
CA ASP A 131 -14.81 -10.24 -1.98
C ASP A 131 -13.85 -9.40 -2.84
N MET A 132 -12.56 -9.51 -2.51
CA MET A 132 -11.49 -8.84 -3.27
C MET A 132 -11.42 -9.32 -4.72
N ALA A 133 -11.70 -10.60 -4.98
CA ALA A 133 -11.61 -11.18 -6.31
C ALA A 133 -12.70 -10.61 -7.23
N GLY A 134 -13.93 -10.50 -6.74
CA GLY A 134 -15.04 -9.85 -7.42
C GLY A 134 -14.76 -8.36 -7.67
N ALA A 135 -14.25 -7.65 -6.67
CA ALA A 135 -13.88 -6.23 -6.77
C ALA A 135 -12.84 -5.95 -7.88
N LEU A 136 -11.76 -6.74 -7.92
CA LEU A 136 -10.73 -6.61 -8.96
C LEU A 136 -11.24 -7.00 -10.35
N SER A 137 -12.11 -8.00 -10.45
CA SER A 137 -12.72 -8.41 -11.73
C SER A 137 -13.65 -7.33 -12.27
N TRP A 138 -14.45 -6.72 -11.40
CA TRP A 138 -15.30 -5.58 -11.76
C TRP A 138 -14.47 -4.38 -12.20
N ALA A 139 -13.36 -4.08 -11.51
CA ALA A 139 -12.46 -3.01 -11.90
C ALA A 139 -11.79 -3.26 -13.26
N ALA A 140 -11.36 -4.51 -13.53
CA ALA A 140 -10.76 -4.89 -14.81
C ALA A 140 -11.74 -4.78 -16.00
N ALA A 141 -13.04 -4.85 -15.72
CA ALA A 141 -14.08 -4.65 -16.73
C ALA A 141 -14.26 -3.17 -17.12
N GLN A 142 -13.87 -2.22 -16.25
CA GLN A 142 -13.90 -0.78 -16.57
C GLN A 142 -12.88 -0.48 -17.67
N LYS A 143 -13.31 0.19 -18.74
CA LYS A 143 -12.48 0.46 -19.93
C LYS A 143 -11.91 1.88 -20.00
N THR A 144 -12.46 2.79 -19.20
CA THR A 144 -12.12 4.22 -19.24
C THR A 144 -11.04 4.60 -18.24
N HIS A 145 -10.71 3.71 -17.31
CA HIS A 145 -9.77 3.99 -16.23
C HIS A 145 -8.43 3.28 -16.45
N THR A 146 -7.36 3.99 -16.13
CA THR A 146 -5.96 3.61 -16.25
C THR A 146 -5.30 3.52 -14.89
N ARG A 147 -5.90 4.10 -13.85
CA ARG A 147 -5.41 4.05 -12.47
C ARG A 147 -6.49 3.59 -11.51
N LEU A 148 -6.14 2.60 -10.69
CA LEU A 148 -6.97 2.06 -9.62
C LEU A 148 -6.34 2.41 -8.27
N LEU A 149 -7.12 3.01 -7.39
CA LEU A 149 -6.81 3.19 -5.97
C LEU A 149 -7.69 2.23 -5.16
N LEU A 150 -7.06 1.32 -4.42
CA LEU A 150 -7.73 0.41 -3.51
C LEU A 150 -7.57 0.91 -2.06
N ILE A 151 -8.67 1.02 -1.33
CA ILE A 151 -8.71 1.47 0.06
C ILE A 151 -9.27 0.32 0.91
N THR A 152 -8.39 -0.52 1.44
CA THR A 152 -8.72 -1.74 2.20
C THR A 152 -7.98 -1.73 3.55
N ASP A 153 -8.20 -2.68 4.45
CA ASP A 153 -7.47 -2.81 5.73
C ASP A 153 -6.23 -3.72 5.62
N GLY A 154 -5.85 -4.08 4.39
CA GLY A 154 -4.63 -4.81 4.09
C GLY A 154 -4.71 -6.31 4.40
N ILE A 155 -5.88 -6.85 4.76
CA ILE A 155 -6.06 -8.28 5.00
C ILE A 155 -6.20 -9.02 3.66
N SER A 156 -5.12 -9.06 2.87
CA SER A 156 -5.05 -9.95 1.71
C SER A 156 -4.26 -11.19 2.04
N THR A 157 -4.99 -12.30 2.20
CA THR A 157 -4.47 -13.66 2.34
C THR A 157 -4.04 -14.29 1.00
N ALA A 158 -4.02 -13.54 -0.10
CA ALA A 158 -3.56 -13.99 -1.41
C ALA A 158 -2.50 -13.03 -1.98
N GLY A 159 -1.31 -13.58 -2.28
CA GLY A 159 -0.16 -12.77 -2.71
C GLY A 159 -0.41 -11.90 -3.96
N SER A 160 0.36 -10.83 -4.09
CA SER A 160 0.31 -9.83 -5.17
C SER A 160 0.29 -10.37 -6.61
N SER A 161 0.74 -11.62 -6.82
CA SER A 161 0.67 -12.33 -8.10
C SER A 161 -0.75 -12.66 -8.55
N GLU A 162 -1.69 -12.78 -7.62
CA GLU A 162 -3.09 -13.14 -7.84
C GLU A 162 -3.92 -11.93 -8.32
N TRP A 163 -3.61 -10.76 -7.75
CA TRP A 163 -4.18 -9.47 -8.14
C TRP A 163 -3.73 -9.06 -9.54
N THR A 164 -2.42 -9.12 -9.78
CA THR A 164 -1.85 -8.77 -11.08
C THR A 164 -2.41 -9.66 -12.19
N ARG A 165 -2.62 -10.96 -11.95
CA ARG A 165 -3.26 -11.86 -12.93
C ARG A 165 -4.66 -11.40 -13.32
N ARG A 166 -5.49 -10.97 -12.37
CA ARG A 166 -6.87 -10.51 -12.63
C ARG A 166 -6.93 -9.20 -13.41
N LEU A 167 -5.97 -8.31 -13.18
CA LEU A 167 -5.91 -7.02 -13.86
C LEU A 167 -5.26 -7.10 -15.25
N ARG A 168 -4.68 -8.25 -15.65
CA ARG A 168 -4.09 -8.42 -16.99
C ARG A 168 -5.13 -8.21 -18.09
N GLY A 169 -4.76 -7.44 -19.11
CA GLY A 169 -5.63 -7.15 -20.25
C GLY A 169 -6.71 -6.10 -19.98
N SER A 170 -6.75 -5.51 -18.78
CA SER A 170 -7.57 -4.33 -18.50
C SER A 170 -6.88 -3.05 -19.02
N SER A 171 -7.62 -1.94 -19.02
CA SER A 171 -7.05 -0.61 -19.29
C SER A 171 -6.21 -0.07 -18.11
N LEU A 172 -6.27 -0.72 -16.95
CA LEU A 172 -5.56 -0.32 -15.73
C LEU A 172 -4.06 -0.56 -15.89
N LYS A 173 -3.30 0.52 -15.80
CA LYS A 173 -1.83 0.55 -15.90
C LYS A 173 -1.15 0.63 -14.53
N ARG A 174 -1.89 1.08 -13.51
CA ARG A 174 -1.37 1.28 -12.15
C ARG A 174 -2.43 0.95 -11.10
N LEU A 175 -1.99 0.25 -10.06
CA LEU A 175 -2.73 -0.02 -8.83
C LEU A 175 -1.95 0.63 -7.67
N ASP A 176 -2.61 1.50 -6.92
CA ASP A 176 -2.12 1.99 -5.63
C ASP A 176 -3.02 1.45 -4.51
N VAL A 177 -2.46 1.23 -3.32
CA VAL A 177 -3.19 0.68 -2.18
C VAL A 177 -2.97 1.57 -0.97
N ILE A 178 -4.05 1.93 -0.29
CA ILE A 178 -4.06 2.52 1.04
C ILE A 178 -4.63 1.46 1.99
N ALA A 179 -3.82 1.07 2.97
CA ALA A 179 -4.15 0.13 4.04
C ALA A 179 -3.90 0.75 5.40
#